data_AF-A0A1Q6XA37-F1
#
_entry.id   AF-A0A1Q6XA37-F1
#
_cell.length_a   1.000
_cell.length_b   1.000
_cell.length_c   1.000
_cell.angle_alpha   90.00
_cell.angle_beta   90.00
_cell.angle_gamma   90.00
#
_symmetry.space_group_name_H-M   'P 1'
#
loop_
_entity.id
_entity.type
_entity.pdbx_description
1 polymer ?
#
loop_
_entity_poly.entity_id
_entity_poly.type
_entity_poly.pdbx_seq_one_letter_code
_entity_poly.pdbx_strand_id
1 'polypeptide(L)'
;MSKESTTLHVAPDPAIPLEQAIHSNSVDVLIAAAADPALTLDLALALLKRRDLPAQAVEQLGKNGGLMKSRKLKLAMVEHPRTPRHLSLPMVRHLFTFDLMKVALTPGAPADIRIAADEALANRLEKISMGERLSLAHRASERIARALLLDSETRIVHAALENSRLTEASIIKALMRRNASVAFVEAVCRHSKWSPRREIRMALLRNEKTPLARALEFARSLPVPLARELLQGSRLPTNIKSCVLKDLAQRTGSNGRS
;
A
#
# COMPACT_ATOMS: atom_id res chain seq x y z
N MET A 1 34.38 11.92 56.88
CA MET A 1 35.43 12.29 55.90
C MET A 1 35.01 11.75 54.55
N SER A 2 34.56 12.66 53.70
CA SER A 2 34.13 12.44 52.32
C SER A 2 35.26 11.90 51.45
N LYS A 3 34.95 10.99 50.52
CA LYS A 3 35.57 10.97 49.20
C LYS A 3 34.50 10.59 48.17
N GLU A 4 34.04 11.63 47.46
CA GLU A 4 33.30 11.54 46.22
C GLU A 4 34.12 10.72 45.21
N SER A 5 33.50 9.69 44.63
CA SER A 5 34.00 9.06 43.41
C SER A 5 33.47 9.88 42.24
N THR A 6 34.31 10.83 41.81
CA THR A 6 34.19 11.59 40.58
C THR A 6 33.91 10.68 39.40
N THR A 7 32.69 10.74 38.86
CA THR A 7 32.38 10.32 37.50
C THR A 7 33.22 11.13 36.53
N LEU A 8 34.27 10.52 36.01
CA LEU A 8 35.08 11.07 34.93
C LEU A 8 34.22 11.15 33.68
N HIS A 9 33.71 12.35 33.42
CA HIS A 9 33.14 12.75 32.15
C HIS A 9 34.28 12.73 31.12
N VAL A 10 34.40 11.65 30.36
CA VAL A 10 35.35 11.56 29.25
C VAL A 10 34.88 12.55 28.18
N ALA A 11 35.66 13.62 27.99
CA ALA A 11 35.51 14.55 26.89
C ALA A 11 35.70 13.79 25.56
N PRO A 12 34.98 14.15 24.48
CA PRO A 12 35.15 13.51 23.18
C PRO A 12 36.56 13.74 22.65
N ASP A 13 37.22 12.65 22.28
CA ASP A 13 38.57 12.62 21.70
C ASP A 13 38.62 13.54 20.46
N PRO A 14 39.56 14.50 20.38
CA PRO A 14 39.62 15.43 19.27
C PRO A 14 40.20 14.74 18.02
N ALA A 15 39.48 14.92 16.90
CA ALA A 15 39.90 14.66 15.51
C ALA A 15 39.80 13.23 14.96
N ILE A 16 38.68 12.53 15.18
CA ILE A 16 38.23 11.56 14.17
C ILE A 16 37.64 12.36 13.00
N PRO A 17 38.18 12.29 11.78
CA PRO A 17 37.58 12.91 10.60
C PRO A 17 36.13 12.46 10.47
N LEU A 18 35.22 13.35 10.04
CA LEU A 18 33.79 13.05 10.00
C LEU A 18 33.49 11.80 9.16
N GLU A 19 34.24 11.61 8.08
CA GLU A 19 34.18 10.44 7.20
C GLU A 19 34.49 9.12 7.93
N GLN A 20 35.36 9.16 8.94
CA GLN A 20 35.68 8.00 9.77
C GLN A 20 34.70 7.88 10.93
N ALA A 21 34.24 9.00 11.49
CA ALA A 21 33.30 9.04 12.60
C ALA A 21 31.96 8.37 12.25
N ILE A 22 31.46 8.55 11.02
CA ILE A 22 30.21 7.92 10.56
C ILE A 22 30.28 6.39 10.46
N HIS A 23 31.49 5.82 10.39
CA HIS A 23 31.75 4.37 10.36
C HIS A 23 32.08 3.78 11.74
N SER A 24 32.12 4.61 12.79
CA SER A 24 32.41 4.16 14.14
C SER A 24 31.33 3.22 14.70
N ASN A 25 31.72 2.30 15.59
CA ASN A 25 30.78 1.46 16.34
C ASN A 25 30.37 2.11 17.67
N SER A 26 30.99 3.22 18.06
CA SER A 26 30.65 3.94 19.29
C SER A 26 29.39 4.77 19.10
N VAL A 27 28.41 4.57 19.99
CA VAL A 27 27.14 5.31 20.01
C VAL A 27 27.39 6.81 20.16
N ASP A 28 28.30 7.22 21.05
CA ASP A 28 28.60 8.62 21.32
C ASP A 28 29.24 9.31 20.10
N VAL A 29 30.13 8.61 19.40
CA VAL A 29 30.78 9.12 18.18
C VAL A 29 29.75 9.31 17.06
N LEU A 30 28.78 8.40 16.92
CA LEU A 30 27.72 8.54 15.93
C LEU A 30 26.75 9.68 16.23
N ILE A 31 26.45 9.91 17.52
CA ILE A 31 25.63 11.04 17.94
C ILE A 31 26.37 12.36 17.68
N ALA A 32 27.66 12.43 18.02
CA ALA A 32 28.49 13.60 17.76
C ALA A 32 28.61 13.88 16.26
N ALA A 33 28.88 12.86 15.43
CA ALA A 33 28.93 12.99 13.98
C ALA A 33 27.60 13.46 13.36
N ALA A 34 26.47 13.01 13.90
CA ALA A 34 25.15 13.44 13.45
C ALA A 34 24.81 14.90 13.84
N ALA A 35 25.43 15.43 14.89
CA ALA A 35 25.27 16.81 15.34
C ALA A 35 26.29 17.77 14.70
N ASP A 36 27.28 17.26 13.97
CA ASP A 36 28.35 18.06 13.37
C ASP A 36 27.80 19.08 12.34
N PRO A 37 28.07 20.38 12.51
CA PRO A 37 27.67 21.41 11.54
C PRO A 37 28.25 21.21 10.13
N ALA A 38 29.41 20.58 10.00
CA ALA A 38 30.07 20.28 8.72
C ALA A 38 29.48 19.04 8.02
N LEU A 39 28.48 18.38 8.63
CA LEU A 39 27.85 17.20 8.06
C LEU A 39 27.19 17.51 6.72
N THR A 40 27.70 16.87 5.67
CA THR A 40 27.16 16.97 4.32
C THR A 40 25.96 16.04 4.13
N LEU A 41 25.16 16.31 3.09
CA LEU A 41 24.02 15.45 2.75
C LEU A 41 24.44 14.00 2.49
N ASP A 42 25.56 13.78 1.81
CA ASP A 42 26.01 12.43 1.45
C ASP A 42 26.45 11.64 2.68
N LEU A 43 27.13 12.29 3.63
CA LEU A 43 27.51 11.68 4.91
C LEU A 43 26.28 11.41 5.79
N ALA A 44 25.30 12.32 5.83
CA ALA A 44 24.04 12.10 6.54
C ALA A 44 23.24 10.92 5.94
N LEU A 45 23.20 10.79 4.62
CA LEU A 45 22.59 9.64 3.95
C LEU A 45 23.37 8.35 4.21
N ALA A 46 24.69 8.40 4.30
CA ALA A 46 25.52 7.25 4.69
C ALA A 46 25.20 6.80 6.13
N LEU A 47 25.06 7.73 7.08
CA LEU A 47 24.61 7.44 8.45
C LEU A 47 23.25 6.75 8.47
N LEU A 48 22.26 7.25 7.72
CA LEU A 48 20.90 6.69 7.69
C LEU A 48 20.81 5.31 7.01
N LYS A 49 21.83 4.85 6.29
CA LYS A 49 21.88 3.47 5.77
C LYS A 49 22.11 2.44 6.89
N ARG A 50 22.66 2.87 8.02
CA ARG A 50 22.96 2.02 9.18
C ARG A 50 21.70 1.70 9.96
N ARG A 51 21.29 0.43 9.97
CA ARG A 51 20.10 -0.02 10.73
C ARG A 51 20.29 0.04 12.25
N ASP A 52 21.54 0.05 12.69
CA ASP A 52 21.98 0.13 14.08
C ASP A 52 22.14 1.58 14.58
N LEU A 53 21.87 2.60 13.74
CA LEU A 53 22.00 4.00 14.14
C LEU A 53 21.11 4.31 15.35
N PRO A 54 21.62 4.90 16.44
CA PRO A 54 20.82 5.21 17.62
C PRO A 54 19.77 6.29 17.31
N ALA A 55 18.59 6.20 17.95
CA ALA A 55 17.50 7.15 17.72
C ALA A 55 17.90 8.61 18.03
N GLN A 56 18.79 8.80 19.00
CA GLN A 56 19.34 10.10 19.36
C GLN A 56 20.14 10.72 18.20
N ALA A 57 20.95 9.94 17.49
CA ALA A 57 21.67 10.44 16.31
C ALA A 57 20.71 10.83 15.19
N VAL A 58 19.64 10.04 14.96
CA VAL A 58 18.58 10.41 14.00
C VAL A 58 17.89 11.71 14.40
N GLU A 59 17.67 11.93 15.68
CA GLU A 59 17.09 13.18 16.19
C GLU A 59 18.02 14.38 15.95
N GLN A 60 19.34 14.21 16.12
CA GLN A 60 20.32 15.26 15.79
C GLN A 60 20.28 15.62 14.30
N LEU A 61 20.16 14.63 13.40
CA LEU A 61 19.96 14.89 11.97
C LEU A 61 18.69 15.72 11.72
N GLY A 62 17.61 15.45 12.48
CA GLY A 62 16.36 16.21 12.41
C GLY A 62 16.47 17.67 12.86
N LYS A 63 17.46 18.01 13.69
CA LYS A 63 17.74 19.38 14.16
C LYS A 63 18.54 20.18 13.14
N ASN A 64 19.23 19.52 12.20
CA ASN A 64 20.00 20.21 11.16
C ASN A 64 19.07 20.79 10.07
N GLY A 65 18.64 22.04 10.29
CA GLY A 65 17.68 22.74 9.42
C GLY A 65 18.14 22.89 7.95
N GLY A 66 19.45 22.90 7.69
CA GLY A 66 20.00 22.96 6.33
C GLY A 66 19.76 21.66 5.58
N LEU A 67 20.15 20.53 6.18
CA LEU A 67 19.96 19.21 5.59
C LEU A 67 18.49 18.81 5.51
N MET A 68 17.68 19.24 6.49
CA MET A 68 16.24 18.99 6.53
C MET A 68 15.45 19.64 5.38
N LYS A 69 16.03 20.56 4.60
CA LYS A 69 15.42 21.05 3.35
C LYS A 69 15.48 20.00 2.24
N SER A 70 16.43 19.07 2.30
CA SER A 70 16.61 18.03 1.29
C SER A 70 15.50 16.99 1.34
N ARG A 71 14.80 16.84 0.21
CA ARG A 71 13.82 15.75 0.01
C ARG A 71 14.43 14.38 0.24
N LYS A 72 15.67 14.17 -0.21
CA LYS A 72 16.37 12.87 -0.07
C LYS A 72 16.59 12.52 1.39
N LEU A 73 16.98 13.50 2.22
CA LEU A 73 17.15 13.28 3.65
C LEU A 73 15.82 12.95 4.32
N LYS A 74 14.77 13.76 4.10
CA LYS A 74 13.44 13.49 4.67
C LYS A 74 12.95 12.07 4.33
N LEU A 75 13.10 11.65 3.08
CA LEU A 75 12.71 10.32 2.65
C LEU A 75 13.50 9.24 3.39
N ALA A 76 14.83 9.37 3.47
CA ALA A 76 15.67 8.43 4.19
C ALA A 76 15.32 8.34 5.69
N MET A 77 15.04 9.49 6.32
CA MET A 77 14.60 9.52 7.72
C MET A 77 13.23 8.85 7.89
N VAL A 78 12.26 9.12 7.02
CA VAL A 78 10.93 8.48 7.08
C VAL A 78 11.01 6.96 6.92
N GLU A 79 11.92 6.47 6.06
CA GLU A 79 12.11 5.03 5.82
C GLU A 79 12.92 4.33 6.93
N HIS A 80 13.61 5.08 7.80
CA HIS A 80 14.53 4.50 8.77
C HIS A 80 13.79 3.93 10.01
N PRO A 81 14.07 2.67 10.42
CA PRO A 81 13.31 1.98 11.48
C PRO A 81 13.31 2.68 12.84
N ARG A 82 14.37 3.43 13.16
CA ARG A 82 14.58 4.07 14.47
C ARG A 82 14.27 5.57 14.48
N THR A 83 13.67 6.09 13.42
CA THR A 83 13.27 7.50 13.39
C THR A 83 12.11 7.73 14.35
N PRO A 84 12.23 8.66 15.32
CA PRO A 84 11.15 8.98 16.24
C PRO A 84 9.87 9.39 15.51
N ARG A 85 8.73 8.89 15.98
CA ARG A 85 7.40 9.13 15.36
C ARG A 85 7.05 10.59 15.16
N HIS A 86 7.40 11.43 16.14
CA HIS A 86 7.12 12.88 16.08
C HIS A 86 7.91 13.60 14.97
N LEU A 87 9.00 13.01 14.48
CA LEU A 87 9.75 13.50 13.32
C LEU A 87 9.20 12.93 12.02
N SER A 88 8.98 11.62 11.93
CA SER A 88 8.60 10.95 10.68
C SER A 88 7.17 11.26 10.24
N LEU A 89 6.18 11.33 11.14
CA LEU A 89 4.77 11.54 10.78
C LEU A 89 4.51 12.89 10.09
N PRO A 90 5.02 14.04 10.58
CA PRO A 90 4.91 15.29 9.84
C PRO A 90 5.56 15.23 8.46
N MET A 91 6.73 14.59 8.35
CA MET A 91 7.46 14.47 7.08
C MET A 91 6.66 13.70 6.03
N VAL A 92 5.98 12.60 6.40
CA VAL A 92 5.12 11.82 5.49
C VAL A 92 4.12 12.72 4.77
N ARG A 93 3.49 13.68 5.48
CA ARG A 93 2.50 14.59 4.90
C ARG A 93 3.06 15.50 3.83
N HIS A 94 4.38 15.73 3.79
CA HIS A 94 5.03 16.58 2.81
C HIS A 94 5.73 15.80 1.68
N LEU A 95 5.66 14.47 1.70
CA LEU A 95 6.22 13.64 0.64
C LEU A 95 5.37 13.71 -0.64
N PHE A 96 6.05 13.55 -1.78
CA PHE A 96 5.41 13.46 -3.10
C PHE A 96 4.77 12.09 -3.30
N THR A 97 3.89 11.99 -4.31
CA THR A 97 3.12 10.78 -4.67
C THR A 97 3.97 9.50 -4.68
N PHE A 98 5.10 9.51 -5.41
CA PHE A 98 5.95 8.34 -5.54
C PHE A 98 6.84 8.08 -4.34
N ASP A 99 7.13 9.10 -3.52
CA ASP A 99 7.83 8.91 -2.25
C ASP A 99 6.91 8.23 -1.23
N LEU A 100 5.64 8.66 -1.15
CA LEU A 100 4.63 7.99 -0.34
C LEU A 100 4.47 6.53 -0.74
N MET A 101 4.36 6.27 -2.05
CA MET A 101 4.32 4.90 -2.56
C MET A 101 5.57 4.11 -2.16
N LYS A 102 6.76 4.69 -2.29
CA LYS A 102 8.01 4.03 -1.91
C LYS A 102 8.02 3.70 -0.41
N VAL A 103 7.71 4.67 0.45
CA VAL A 103 7.64 4.48 1.91
C VAL A 103 6.66 3.37 2.28
N ALA A 104 5.45 3.36 1.72
CA ALA A 104 4.44 2.34 2.01
C ALA A 104 4.92 0.91 1.65
N LEU A 105 5.74 0.79 0.61
CA LEU A 105 6.29 -0.47 0.11
C LEU A 105 7.62 -0.88 0.76
N THR A 106 8.31 0.03 1.44
CA THR A 106 9.62 -0.24 2.08
C THR A 106 9.43 -1.11 3.33
N PRO A 107 9.90 -2.38 3.34
CA PRO A 107 9.69 -3.28 4.49
C PRO A 107 10.40 -2.83 5.77
N GLY A 108 11.50 -2.06 5.63
CA GLY A 108 12.26 -1.52 6.76
C GLY A 108 11.60 -0.32 7.45
N ALA A 109 10.61 0.32 6.81
CA ALA A 109 9.91 1.44 7.42
C ALA A 109 8.94 0.94 8.52
N PRO A 110 8.77 1.67 9.63
CA PRO A 110 7.83 1.31 10.68
C PRO A 110 6.40 1.13 10.13
N ALA A 111 5.67 0.14 10.65
CA ALA A 111 4.37 -0.26 10.11
C ALA A 111 3.33 0.87 10.12
N ASP A 112 3.29 1.66 11.20
CA ASP A 112 2.45 2.85 11.34
C ASP A 112 2.81 3.94 10.32
N ILE A 113 4.09 4.12 10.01
CA ILE A 113 4.56 5.07 8.99
C ILE A 113 4.15 4.60 7.59
N ARG A 114 4.25 3.30 7.30
CA ARG A 114 3.77 2.71 6.05
C ARG A 114 2.25 2.91 5.88
N ILE A 115 1.48 2.68 6.95
CA ILE A 115 0.03 2.92 6.96
C ILE A 115 -0.28 4.40 6.72
N ALA A 116 0.43 5.31 7.41
CA ALA A 116 0.26 6.75 7.23
C ALA A 116 0.59 7.21 5.80
N ALA A 117 1.62 6.61 5.17
CA ALA A 117 1.98 6.91 3.79
C ALA A 117 0.90 6.43 2.80
N ASP A 118 0.37 5.22 2.98
CA ASP A 118 -0.74 4.67 2.21
C ASP A 118 -2.02 5.51 2.38
N GLU A 119 -2.31 5.97 3.60
CA GLU A 119 -3.46 6.83 3.88
C GLU A 119 -3.31 8.21 3.22
N ALA A 120 -2.15 8.84 3.36
CA ALA A 120 -1.85 10.11 2.72
C ALA A 120 -1.95 10.00 1.18
N LEU A 121 -1.52 8.88 0.60
CA LEU A 121 -1.62 8.62 -0.83
C LEU A 121 -3.07 8.39 -1.26
N ALA A 122 -3.84 7.59 -0.51
CA ALA A 122 -5.26 7.34 -0.77
C ALA A 122 -6.08 8.64 -0.81
N ASN A 123 -5.82 9.55 0.13
CA ASN A 123 -6.51 10.84 0.24
C ASN A 123 -6.18 11.81 -0.91
N ARG A 124 -5.17 11.51 -1.73
CA ARG A 124 -4.73 12.35 -2.86
C ARG A 124 -5.10 11.79 -4.22
N LEU A 125 -5.60 10.55 -4.30
CA LEU A 125 -5.81 9.86 -5.58
C LEU A 125 -6.65 10.68 -6.57
N GLU A 126 -7.68 11.38 -6.12
CA GLU A 126 -8.54 12.21 -6.96
C GLU A 126 -7.88 13.53 -7.42
N LYS A 127 -6.81 13.96 -6.74
CA LYS A 127 -6.14 15.26 -6.97
C LYS A 127 -4.89 15.14 -7.84
N ILE A 128 -4.35 13.94 -8.00
CA ILE A 128 -3.14 13.68 -8.79
C ILE A 128 -3.49 13.50 -10.27
N SER A 129 -2.49 13.66 -11.13
CA SER A 129 -2.67 13.53 -12.57
C SER A 129 -3.09 12.11 -12.98
N MET A 130 -3.73 11.99 -14.14
CA MET A 130 -4.07 10.68 -14.72
C MET A 130 -2.81 9.80 -14.90
N GLY A 131 -1.69 10.39 -15.31
CA GLY A 131 -0.42 9.67 -15.48
C GLY A 131 0.15 9.13 -14.16
N GLU A 132 0.04 9.89 -13.07
CA GLU A 132 0.41 9.42 -11.74
C GLU A 132 -0.51 8.29 -11.28
N ARG A 133 -1.84 8.43 -11.42
CA ARG A 133 -2.79 7.36 -11.08
C ARG A 133 -2.49 6.08 -11.86
N LEU A 134 -2.22 6.18 -13.16
CA LEU A 134 -1.85 5.04 -14.00
C LEU A 134 -0.56 4.36 -13.51
N SER A 135 0.45 5.16 -13.14
CA SER A 135 1.70 4.65 -12.59
C SER A 135 1.50 3.95 -11.24
N LEU A 136 0.67 4.52 -10.37
CA LEU A 136 0.29 3.91 -9.09
C LEU A 136 -0.51 2.63 -9.28
N ALA A 137 -1.41 2.59 -10.25
CA ALA A 137 -2.23 1.42 -10.55
C ALA A 137 -1.36 0.16 -10.75
N HIS A 138 -0.24 0.27 -11.46
CA HIS A 138 0.67 -0.86 -11.68
C HIS A 138 1.57 -1.21 -10.49
N ARG A 139 1.99 -0.22 -9.69
CA ARG A 139 3.16 -0.35 -8.80
C ARG A 139 2.86 -0.20 -7.33
N ALA A 140 1.76 0.46 -6.97
CA ALA A 140 1.46 0.81 -5.58
C ALA A 140 1.06 -0.41 -4.75
N SER A 141 0.84 -0.15 -3.46
CA SER A 141 0.35 -1.15 -2.51
C SER A 141 -1.01 -1.72 -2.92
N GLU A 142 -1.36 -2.89 -2.40
CA GLU A 142 -2.66 -3.53 -2.62
C GLU A 142 -3.82 -2.58 -2.25
N ARG A 143 -3.67 -1.82 -1.17
CA ARG A 143 -4.68 -0.86 -0.70
C ARG A 143 -4.97 0.20 -1.76
N ILE A 144 -3.93 0.77 -2.36
CA ILE A 144 -4.03 1.81 -3.38
C ILE A 144 -4.54 1.22 -4.70
N ALA A 145 -4.01 0.09 -5.14
CA ALA A 145 -4.47 -0.61 -6.34
C ALA A 145 -5.98 -0.93 -6.24
N ARG A 146 -6.43 -1.44 -5.10
CA ARG A 146 -7.86 -1.71 -4.84
C ARG A 146 -8.71 -0.43 -4.90
N ALA A 147 -8.21 0.69 -4.40
CA ALA A 147 -8.92 1.97 -4.50
C ALA A 147 -9.08 2.40 -5.96
N LEU A 148 -8.02 2.24 -6.76
CA LEU A 148 -8.00 2.57 -8.19
C LEU A 148 -8.86 1.62 -9.06
N LEU A 149 -9.34 0.49 -8.54
CA LEU A 149 -10.36 -0.33 -9.24
C LEU A 149 -11.71 0.39 -9.39
N LEU A 150 -11.95 1.42 -8.58
CA LEU A 150 -13.19 2.19 -8.58
C LEU A 150 -13.05 3.53 -9.32
N ASP A 151 -11.94 3.71 -10.03
CA ASP A 151 -11.68 4.91 -10.81
C ASP A 151 -12.70 5.07 -11.95
N SER A 152 -12.97 6.31 -12.34
CA SER A 152 -13.84 6.63 -13.47
C SER A 152 -13.20 6.26 -14.81
N GLU A 153 -11.88 6.28 -14.88
CA GLU A 153 -11.12 6.01 -16.10
C GLU A 153 -10.87 4.51 -16.28
N THR A 154 -11.46 3.93 -17.32
CA THR A 154 -11.32 2.51 -17.67
C THR A 154 -9.85 2.08 -17.81
N ARG A 155 -8.98 2.97 -18.33
CA ARG A 155 -7.53 2.69 -18.45
C ARG A 155 -6.86 2.44 -17.09
N ILE A 156 -7.24 3.20 -16.06
CA ILE A 156 -6.71 3.05 -14.71
C ILE A 156 -7.22 1.74 -14.08
N VAL A 157 -8.50 1.42 -14.29
CA VAL A 157 -9.09 0.16 -13.81
C VAL A 157 -8.36 -1.05 -14.39
N HIS A 158 -8.09 -1.07 -15.70
CA HIS A 158 -7.31 -2.15 -16.33
C HIS A 158 -5.89 -2.24 -15.77
N ALA A 159 -5.20 -1.10 -15.63
CA ALA A 159 -3.86 -1.08 -15.05
C ALA A 159 -3.83 -1.60 -13.61
N ALA A 160 -4.86 -1.29 -12.81
CA ALA A 160 -4.97 -1.75 -11.43
C ALA A 160 -5.21 -3.27 -11.35
N LEU A 161 -5.98 -3.84 -12.28
CA LEU A 161 -6.21 -5.29 -12.36
C LEU A 161 -4.93 -6.09 -12.69
N GLU A 162 -3.96 -5.47 -13.37
CA GLU A 162 -2.65 -6.04 -13.69
C GLU A 162 -1.61 -5.87 -12.56
N ASN A 163 -1.96 -5.19 -11.47
CA ASN A 163 -1.05 -5.00 -10.34
C ASN A 163 -0.67 -6.36 -9.70
N SER A 164 0.62 -6.61 -9.55
CA SER A 164 1.14 -7.87 -8.99
C SER A 164 0.84 -8.06 -7.50
N ARG A 165 0.59 -6.98 -6.76
CA ARG A 165 0.22 -6.98 -5.33
C ARG A 165 -1.28 -7.06 -5.10
N LEU A 166 -2.11 -7.00 -6.15
CA LEU A 166 -3.55 -7.11 -6.00
C LEU A 166 -3.94 -8.55 -5.67
N THR A 167 -4.83 -8.72 -4.70
CA THR A 167 -5.34 -10.03 -4.27
C THR A 167 -6.79 -10.23 -4.67
N GLU A 168 -7.21 -11.49 -4.71
CA GLU A 168 -8.60 -11.88 -4.94
C GLU A 168 -9.55 -11.27 -3.89
N ALA A 169 -9.17 -11.30 -2.62
CA ALA A 169 -9.94 -10.70 -1.54
C ALA A 169 -10.14 -9.19 -1.76
N SER A 170 -9.13 -8.49 -2.29
CA SER A 170 -9.24 -7.07 -2.61
C SER A 170 -10.19 -6.77 -3.77
N ILE A 171 -10.21 -7.60 -4.81
CA ILE A 171 -11.15 -7.46 -5.92
C ILE A 171 -12.57 -7.74 -5.45
N ILE A 172 -12.78 -8.80 -4.66
CA ILE A 172 -14.10 -9.10 -4.07
C ILE A 172 -14.58 -7.93 -3.22
N LYS A 173 -13.71 -7.38 -2.35
CA LYS A 173 -14.04 -6.19 -1.54
C LYS A 173 -14.44 -5.01 -2.42
N ALA A 174 -13.79 -4.79 -3.56
CA ALA A 174 -14.14 -3.72 -4.49
C ALA A 174 -15.48 -3.99 -5.21
N LEU A 175 -15.70 -5.21 -5.71
CA LEU A 175 -16.95 -5.65 -6.35
C LEU A 175 -18.16 -5.54 -5.40
N MET A 176 -17.99 -5.73 -4.10
CA MET A 176 -19.11 -5.67 -3.16
C MET A 176 -19.53 -4.23 -2.81
N ARG A 177 -18.77 -3.21 -3.20
CA ARG A 177 -19.13 -1.80 -2.99
C ARG A 177 -20.19 -1.34 -3.99
N ARG A 178 -21.12 -0.50 -3.54
CA ARG A 178 -22.19 0.07 -4.40
C ARG A 178 -21.65 1.00 -5.49
N ASN A 179 -20.52 1.66 -5.23
CA ASN A 179 -19.87 2.55 -6.18
C ASN A 179 -18.96 1.83 -7.20
N ALA A 180 -18.93 0.50 -7.24
CA ALA A 180 -18.24 -0.25 -8.29
C ALA A 180 -18.79 0.16 -9.68
N SER A 181 -17.96 0.68 -10.59
CA SER A 181 -18.43 1.11 -11.91
C SER A 181 -18.83 -0.08 -12.79
N VAL A 182 -19.71 0.14 -13.77
CA VAL A 182 -20.07 -0.89 -14.77
C VAL A 182 -18.82 -1.33 -15.55
N ALA A 183 -17.99 -0.36 -15.94
CA ALA A 183 -16.72 -0.61 -16.62
C ALA A 183 -15.80 -1.54 -15.81
N PHE A 184 -15.70 -1.34 -14.50
CA PHE A 184 -14.93 -2.23 -13.64
C PHE A 184 -15.50 -3.65 -13.58
N VAL A 185 -16.82 -3.79 -13.39
CA VAL A 185 -17.46 -5.11 -13.33
C VAL A 185 -17.29 -5.86 -14.64
N GLU A 186 -17.48 -5.19 -15.78
CA GLU A 186 -17.24 -5.76 -17.10
C GLU A 186 -15.78 -6.13 -17.35
N ALA A 187 -14.84 -5.28 -16.93
CA ALA A 187 -13.41 -5.56 -17.02
C ALA A 187 -13.05 -6.84 -16.25
N VAL A 188 -13.53 -7.01 -15.01
CA VAL A 188 -13.31 -8.23 -14.23
C VAL A 188 -13.96 -9.44 -14.90
N CYS A 189 -15.15 -9.30 -15.49
CA CYS A 189 -15.82 -10.38 -16.19
C CYS A 189 -15.01 -10.93 -17.38
N ARG A 190 -14.29 -10.07 -18.10
CA ARG A 190 -13.50 -10.43 -19.29
C ARG A 190 -12.03 -10.76 -18.95
N HIS A 191 -11.60 -10.54 -17.72
CA HIS A 191 -10.20 -10.67 -17.35
C HIS A 191 -9.73 -12.12 -17.29
N SER A 192 -8.68 -12.46 -18.04
CA SER A 192 -8.13 -13.82 -18.14
C SER A 192 -7.67 -14.39 -16.79
N LYS A 193 -6.96 -13.59 -15.98
CA LYS A 193 -6.48 -13.98 -14.63
C LYS A 193 -7.57 -14.11 -13.56
N TRP A 194 -8.59 -13.25 -13.58
CA TRP A 194 -9.53 -13.10 -12.46
C TRP A 194 -10.89 -13.77 -12.69
N SER A 195 -11.43 -13.69 -13.91
CA SER A 195 -12.74 -14.27 -14.26
C SER A 195 -12.86 -15.79 -14.04
N PRO A 196 -11.81 -16.61 -14.23
CA PRO A 196 -11.90 -18.05 -13.96
C PRO A 196 -12.01 -18.41 -12.47
N ARG A 197 -11.69 -17.50 -11.56
CA ARG A 197 -11.60 -17.81 -10.12
C ARG A 197 -12.98 -17.92 -9.50
N ARG A 198 -13.19 -18.98 -8.72
CA ARG A 198 -14.51 -19.31 -8.14
C ARG A 198 -15.06 -18.20 -7.25
N GLU A 199 -14.26 -17.65 -6.34
CA GLU A 199 -14.74 -16.64 -5.39
C GLU A 199 -15.07 -15.32 -6.13
N ILE A 200 -14.31 -14.98 -7.17
CA ILE A 200 -14.62 -13.85 -8.06
C ILE A 200 -15.97 -14.07 -8.77
N ARG A 201 -16.23 -15.24 -9.33
CA ARG A 201 -17.52 -15.55 -9.97
C ARG A 201 -18.69 -15.43 -9.00
N MET A 202 -18.51 -15.91 -7.77
CA MET A 202 -19.53 -15.75 -6.72
C MET A 202 -19.74 -14.29 -6.34
N ALA A 203 -18.69 -13.46 -6.29
CA ALA A 203 -18.82 -12.02 -6.04
C ALA A 203 -19.50 -11.29 -7.20
N LEU A 204 -19.19 -11.65 -8.45
CA LEU A 204 -19.85 -11.12 -9.65
C LEU A 204 -21.33 -11.50 -9.67
N LEU A 205 -21.70 -12.74 -9.33
CA LEU A 205 -23.11 -13.14 -9.20
C LEU A 205 -23.87 -12.40 -8.09
N ARG A 206 -23.17 -11.76 -7.15
CA ARG A 206 -23.78 -10.92 -6.10
C ARG A 206 -23.90 -9.45 -6.51
N ASN A 207 -23.17 -9.01 -7.53
CA ASN A 207 -23.08 -7.60 -7.94
C ASN A 207 -24.23 -7.22 -8.90
N GLU A 208 -24.86 -6.06 -8.67
CA GLU A 208 -26.00 -5.55 -9.44
C GLU A 208 -25.68 -5.19 -10.90
N LYS A 209 -24.42 -4.93 -11.21
CA LYS A 209 -23.92 -4.48 -12.52
C LYS A 209 -23.38 -5.63 -13.38
N THR A 210 -23.53 -6.88 -12.94
CA THR A 210 -23.08 -8.04 -13.70
C THR A 210 -24.01 -8.30 -14.89
N PRO A 211 -23.49 -8.32 -16.15
CA PRO A 211 -24.31 -8.56 -17.33
C PRO A 211 -24.95 -9.96 -17.33
N LEU A 212 -26.18 -10.07 -17.86
CA LEU A 212 -26.95 -11.32 -17.87
C LEU A 212 -26.16 -12.51 -18.45
N ALA A 213 -25.50 -12.32 -19.60
CA ALA A 213 -24.74 -13.39 -20.24
C ALA A 213 -23.62 -13.94 -19.33
N ARG A 214 -22.93 -13.05 -18.61
CA ARG A 214 -21.88 -13.43 -17.65
C ARG A 214 -22.49 -14.07 -16.40
N ALA A 215 -23.63 -13.57 -15.92
CA ALA A 215 -24.34 -14.18 -14.79
C ALA A 215 -24.77 -15.63 -15.10
N LEU A 216 -25.30 -15.90 -16.29
CA LEU A 216 -25.64 -17.27 -16.73
C LEU A 216 -24.40 -18.17 -16.79
N GLU A 217 -23.32 -17.72 -17.43
CA GLU A 217 -22.05 -18.45 -17.50
C GLU A 217 -21.51 -18.81 -16.11
N PHE A 218 -21.46 -17.82 -15.21
CA PHE A 218 -20.94 -18.02 -13.85
C PHE A 218 -21.82 -18.97 -13.05
N ALA A 219 -23.16 -18.83 -13.12
CA ALA A 219 -24.08 -19.73 -12.44
C ALA A 219 -23.98 -21.17 -12.95
N ARG A 220 -23.75 -21.35 -14.27
CA ARG A 220 -23.53 -22.67 -14.87
C ARG A 220 -22.28 -23.37 -14.34
N SER A 221 -21.24 -22.60 -14.02
CA SER A 221 -19.99 -23.13 -13.47
C SER A 221 -20.04 -23.50 -11.98
N LEU A 222 -21.13 -23.19 -11.28
CA LEU A 222 -21.30 -23.48 -9.85
C LEU A 222 -22.30 -24.63 -9.62
N PRO A 223 -22.20 -25.35 -8.49
CA PRO A 223 -23.24 -26.28 -8.05
C PRO A 223 -24.59 -25.57 -7.91
N VAL A 224 -25.66 -26.21 -8.39
CA VAL A 224 -27.00 -25.62 -8.40
C VAL A 224 -27.48 -25.16 -7.02
N PRO A 225 -27.29 -25.90 -5.91
CA PRO A 225 -27.69 -25.44 -4.58
C PRO A 225 -27.00 -24.13 -4.19
N LEU A 226 -25.68 -24.07 -4.38
CA LEU A 226 -24.88 -22.88 -4.09
C LEU A 226 -25.30 -21.70 -4.98
N ALA A 227 -25.49 -21.91 -6.28
CA ALA A 227 -25.92 -20.84 -7.19
C ALA A 227 -27.29 -20.26 -6.79
N ARG A 228 -28.23 -21.10 -6.34
CA ARG A 228 -29.54 -20.64 -5.83
C ARG A 228 -29.39 -19.81 -4.56
N GLU A 229 -28.60 -20.27 -3.59
CA GLU A 229 -28.30 -19.53 -2.36
C GLU A 229 -27.69 -18.14 -2.67
N LEU A 230 -26.71 -18.09 -3.58
CA LEU A 230 -26.09 -16.84 -4.01
C LEU A 230 -27.09 -15.85 -4.61
N LEU A 231 -28.05 -16.32 -5.41
CA LEU A 231 -29.06 -15.49 -6.07
C LEU A 231 -30.10 -14.92 -5.10
N GLN A 232 -30.39 -15.63 -4.01
CA GLN A 232 -31.29 -15.14 -2.95
C GLN A 232 -30.71 -13.87 -2.31
N GLY A 233 -29.42 -13.91 -1.95
CA GLY A 233 -28.72 -12.78 -1.32
C GLY A 233 -28.08 -11.77 -2.29
N SER A 234 -28.21 -11.94 -3.61
CA SER A 234 -27.54 -11.05 -4.58
C SER A 234 -28.28 -9.72 -4.79
N ARG A 235 -27.55 -8.72 -5.28
CA ARG A 235 -28.11 -7.41 -5.70
C ARG A 235 -28.48 -7.38 -7.18
N LEU A 236 -28.49 -8.53 -7.86
CA LEU A 236 -28.84 -8.61 -9.27
C LEU A 236 -30.27 -8.08 -9.52
N PRO A 237 -30.49 -7.38 -10.65
CA PRO A 237 -31.83 -7.04 -11.11
C PRO A 237 -32.77 -8.25 -11.19
N THR A 238 -34.04 -8.08 -10.82
CA THR A 238 -35.04 -9.16 -10.71
C THR A 238 -35.22 -9.94 -12.02
N ASN A 239 -35.14 -9.26 -13.17
CA ASN A 239 -35.19 -9.87 -14.49
C ASN A 239 -33.99 -10.82 -14.71
N ILE A 240 -32.77 -10.39 -14.37
CA ILE A 240 -31.56 -11.21 -14.48
C ILE A 240 -31.66 -12.41 -13.55
N LYS A 241 -32.04 -12.22 -12.28
CA LYS A 241 -32.25 -13.31 -11.32
C LYS A 241 -33.22 -14.36 -11.85
N SER A 242 -34.35 -13.93 -12.38
CA SER A 242 -35.39 -14.82 -12.92
C SER A 242 -34.88 -15.65 -14.10
N CYS A 243 -34.12 -15.04 -15.01
CA CYS A 243 -33.50 -15.75 -16.13
C CYS A 243 -32.48 -16.79 -15.65
N VAL A 244 -31.62 -16.44 -14.70
CA VAL A 244 -30.62 -17.37 -14.16
C VAL A 244 -31.28 -18.52 -13.40
N LEU A 245 -32.33 -18.26 -12.61
CA LEU A 245 -33.07 -19.31 -11.90
C LEU A 245 -33.77 -20.29 -12.86
N LYS A 246 -34.36 -19.78 -13.96
CA LYS A 246 -34.96 -20.62 -15.00
C LYS A 246 -33.92 -21.54 -15.65
N ASP A 247 -32.74 -21.00 -15.99
CA ASP A 247 -31.62 -21.78 -16.54
C ASP A 247 -31.16 -22.90 -15.59
N LEU A 248 -31.03 -22.58 -14.30
CA LEU A 248 -30.65 -23.57 -13.27
C LEU A 248 -31.71 -24.68 -13.09
N ALA A 249 -33.00 -24.36 -13.24
CA ALA A 249 -34.07 -25.34 -13.16
C ALA A 249 -34.04 -26.33 -14.35
N GLN A 250 -33.75 -25.84 -15.56
CA GLN A 250 -33.61 -26.69 -16.75
C GLN A 250 -32.45 -27.69 -16.60
N ARG A 251 -31.32 -27.27 -16.01
CA ARG A 251 -30.17 -28.16 -15.73
C ARG A 251 -30.47 -29.27 -14.73
N THR A 252 -31.34 -29.01 -13.75
CA THR A 252 -31.72 -30.03 -12.76
C THR A 252 -32.67 -31.07 -13.38
N GLY A 253 -33.54 -30.65 -14.30
CA GLY A 253 -34.41 -31.56 -15.06
C GLY A 253 -33.69 -32.43 -16.10
N SER A 254 -32.58 -31.95 -16.68
CA SER A 254 -31.79 -32.72 -17.64
C SER A 254 -30.85 -33.75 -16.97
N ASN A 255 -30.25 -33.42 -15.82
CA ASN A 255 -29.34 -34.33 -15.11
C ASN A 255 -30.05 -35.50 -14.40
N GLY A 256 -31.37 -35.45 -14.23
CA GLY A 256 -32.17 -36.53 -13.64
C GLY A 256 -32.77 -37.50 -14.67
N ARG A 257 -32.40 -37.38 -15.95
CA ARG A 257 -32.91 -38.22 -17.05
C ARG A 257 -31.80 -39.06 -17.72
N SER A 258 -30.72 -39.34 -17.00
CA SER A 258 -29.61 -40.19 -17.46
C SER A 258 -29.34 -41.30 -16.46
#